data_AF-A0A932FWF3-F1
#
_entry.id   AF-A0A932FWF3-F1
#
_cell.length_a   1.000
_cell.length_b   1.000
_cell.length_c   1.000
_cell.angle_alpha   90.00
_cell.angle_beta   90.00
_cell.angle_gamma   90.00
#
_symmetry.space_group_name_H-M   'P 1'
#
loop_
_entity.id
_entity.type
_entity.pdbx_description
1 polymer ?
#
loop_
_entity_poly.entity_id
_entity_poly.type
_entity_poly.pdbx_seq_one_letter_code
_entity_poly.pdbx_strand_id
1 'polypeptide(L)'
;MRAAFSEFSYGFAFTYSFLKNLPGIRSAPVLPSLLSEGQQGGFDLKLDYPGMPVFFQFKLSDYLIRSNAKLWQFYGRPYYRVEITSLRRSKQHNLLKRLATNVTRDVFYAAPLFTSAGAFNQAFLADEVDARSAWISLERLPYLKDYGQHYVTFADPHRPKWNTTEPPEELDADFSSEHLLADVRRRIETRNIPEITRSYLERLREDLTGIVRAEELTTLVPQFRTSVDRPELLRDIQFLLTTFLNASMVILQPA
;
A
#
# COMPACT_ATOMS: atom_id res chain seq x y z
N MET A 1 -5.07 16.27 16.12
CA MET A 1 -5.17 15.02 16.88
C MET A 1 -4.39 13.97 16.13
N ARG A 2 -3.58 13.19 16.84
CA ARG A 2 -2.84 12.05 16.25
C ARG A 2 -3.64 10.77 16.49
N ALA A 3 -3.37 9.74 15.70
CA ALA A 3 -3.93 8.41 15.93
C ALA A 3 -3.49 7.85 17.29
N ALA A 4 -4.42 7.23 18.01
CA ALA A 4 -4.21 6.61 19.32
C ALA A 4 -3.79 5.14 19.23
N PHE A 5 -3.38 4.68 18.05
CA PHE A 5 -3.01 3.30 17.74
C PHE A 5 -1.78 3.30 16.82
N SER A 6 -1.09 2.16 16.77
CA SER A 6 0.13 2.01 15.96
C SER A 6 -0.19 1.74 14.49
N GLU A 7 0.75 2.07 13.60
CA GLU A 7 0.66 1.72 12.17
C GLU A 7 0.57 0.21 11.97
N PHE A 8 1.26 -0.58 12.80
CA PHE A 8 1.19 -2.05 12.78
C PHE A 8 -0.20 -2.57 13.12
N SER A 9 -0.80 -2.09 14.23
CA SER A 9 -2.16 -2.49 14.65
C SER A 9 -3.18 -2.13 13.59
N TYR A 10 -3.05 -0.95 12.99
CA TYR A 10 -3.90 -0.51 11.89
C TYR A 10 -3.71 -1.37 10.64
N GLY A 11 -2.47 -1.65 10.23
CA GLY A 11 -2.18 -2.47 9.06
C GLY A 11 -2.77 -3.88 9.18
N PHE A 12 -2.63 -4.52 10.35
CA PHE A 12 -3.27 -5.81 10.62
C PHE A 12 -4.79 -5.74 10.48
N ALA A 13 -5.43 -4.79 11.17
CA ALA A 13 -6.88 -4.64 11.17
C ALA A 13 -7.44 -4.28 9.78
N PHE A 14 -6.73 -3.41 9.04
CA PHE A 14 -7.06 -3.06 7.66
C PHE A 14 -7.00 -4.29 6.77
N THR A 15 -5.88 -5.03 6.78
CA THR A 15 -5.71 -6.23 5.96
C THR A 15 -6.77 -7.27 6.28
N TYR A 16 -7.05 -7.51 7.57
CA TYR A 16 -8.11 -8.43 8.00
C TYR A 16 -9.48 -8.03 7.45
N SER A 17 -9.88 -6.76 7.63
CA SER A 17 -11.14 -6.21 7.14
C SER A 17 -11.26 -6.29 5.61
N PHE A 18 -10.20 -5.88 4.91
CA PHE A 18 -10.10 -5.91 3.46
C PHE A 18 -10.33 -7.31 2.88
N LEU A 19 -9.67 -8.33 3.44
CA LEU A 19 -9.79 -9.70 2.96
C LEU A 19 -11.20 -10.26 3.20
N LYS A 20 -11.78 -9.94 4.36
CA LYS A 20 -13.14 -10.39 4.70
C LYS A 20 -14.19 -9.79 3.77
N ASN A 21 -13.96 -8.56 3.31
CA ASN A 21 -14.85 -7.83 2.41
C ASN A 21 -14.64 -8.17 0.92
N LEU A 22 -13.72 -9.06 0.58
CA LEU A 22 -13.50 -9.51 -0.79
C LEU A 22 -14.22 -10.83 -1.08
N PRO A 23 -15.01 -10.90 -2.17
CA PRO A 23 -15.66 -12.13 -2.57
C PRO A 23 -14.62 -13.15 -3.06
N GLY A 24 -14.79 -14.41 -2.65
CA GLY A 24 -14.05 -15.53 -3.23
C GLY A 24 -12.65 -15.80 -2.69
N ILE A 25 -12.20 -15.12 -1.63
CA ILE A 25 -10.94 -15.47 -0.97
C ILE A 25 -11.10 -16.82 -0.25
N ARG A 26 -10.52 -17.88 -0.83
CA ARG A 26 -10.57 -19.26 -0.32
C ARG A 26 -9.36 -19.68 0.52
N SER A 27 -8.33 -18.84 0.60
CA SER A 27 -7.13 -19.11 1.37
C SER A 27 -6.69 -17.86 2.14
N ALA A 28 -6.02 -18.05 3.27
CA ALA A 28 -5.38 -16.94 3.98
C ALA A 28 -4.36 -16.28 3.02
N PRO A 29 -4.27 -14.93 2.99
CA PRO A 29 -3.23 -14.28 2.21
C PRO A 29 -1.88 -14.81 2.68
N VAL A 30 -1.06 -15.21 1.71
CA VAL A 30 0.34 -15.54 2.00
C VAL A 30 1.05 -14.22 2.30
N LEU A 31 1.05 -13.82 3.56
CA LEU A 31 2.05 -12.91 4.08
C LEU A 31 3.31 -13.76 4.22
N PRO A 32 4.31 -13.59 3.34
CA PRO A 32 5.53 -14.37 3.47
C PRO A 32 6.08 -14.05 4.87
N SER A 33 6.18 -15.07 5.72
CA SER A 33 6.75 -14.93 7.04
C SER A 33 7.80 -16.01 7.19
N LEU A 34 8.98 -15.59 7.64
CA LEU A 34 10.24 -16.36 7.73
C LEU A 34 10.15 -17.66 8.55
N LEU A 35 9.01 -17.96 9.19
CA LEU A 35 8.90 -19.02 10.19
C LEU A 35 8.48 -20.38 9.63
N SER A 36 8.02 -20.49 8.37
CA SER A 36 7.61 -21.78 7.79
C SER A 36 8.58 -22.38 6.77
N GLU A 37 9.72 -21.74 6.53
CA GLU A 37 10.66 -22.12 5.45
C GLU A 37 11.83 -23.00 5.94
N GLY A 38 11.95 -23.23 7.25
CA GLY A 38 13.10 -23.89 7.86
C GLY A 38 12.91 -25.33 8.34
N GLN A 39 11.72 -25.93 8.25
CA GLN A 39 11.45 -27.20 8.94
C GLN A 39 11.07 -28.40 8.08
N GLN A 40 10.53 -28.28 6.87
CA GLN A 40 10.18 -29.46 6.07
C GLN A 40 10.42 -29.22 4.58
N GLY A 41 11.36 -29.99 4.04
CA GLY A 41 11.86 -29.85 2.68
C GLY A 41 10.80 -30.10 1.60
N GLY A 42 11.04 -29.46 0.46
CA GLY A 42 10.54 -29.90 -0.85
C GLY A 42 9.02 -30.00 -0.97
N PHE A 43 8.30 -28.90 -0.76
CA PHE A 43 6.99 -28.77 -1.40
C PHE A 43 7.17 -28.13 -2.76
N ASP A 44 7.01 -28.94 -3.80
CA ASP A 44 6.73 -28.50 -5.16
C ASP A 44 5.35 -27.81 -5.11
N LEU A 45 5.33 -26.56 -4.64
CA LEU A 45 4.14 -25.71 -4.59
C LEU A 45 3.72 -25.45 -6.04
N LYS A 46 2.86 -26.34 -6.57
CA LYS A 46 1.98 -26.05 -7.70
C LYS A 46 1.08 -24.88 -7.31
N LEU A 47 1.62 -23.68 -7.48
CA LEU A 47 0.90 -22.43 -7.30
C LEU A 47 0.63 -21.80 -8.67
N ASP A 48 0.13 -22.60 -9.62
CA ASP A 48 -0.46 -22.08 -10.86
C ASP A 48 -1.90 -21.65 -10.53
N TYR A 49 -2.04 -20.59 -9.73
CA TYR A 49 -3.34 -20.05 -9.34
C TYR A 49 -3.48 -18.60 -9.83
N PRO A 50 -4.65 -18.20 -10.35
CA PRO A 50 -4.94 -16.82 -10.67
C PRO A 50 -4.83 -15.97 -9.39
N GLY A 51 -4.19 -14.79 -9.47
CA GLY A 51 -4.04 -13.94 -8.30
C GLY A 51 -3.66 -12.50 -8.61
N MET A 52 -4.29 -11.53 -7.94
CA MET A 52 -4.00 -10.11 -8.11
C MET A 52 -3.15 -9.62 -6.95
N PRO A 53 -1.87 -9.25 -7.17
CA PRO A 53 -1.08 -8.63 -6.11
C PRO A 53 -1.51 -7.16 -5.95
N VAL A 54 -1.88 -6.80 -4.73
CA VAL A 54 -2.16 -5.43 -4.31
C VAL A 54 -1.13 -5.03 -3.25
N PHE A 55 -0.57 -3.85 -3.39
CA PHE A 55 0.53 -3.36 -2.56
C PHE A 55 0.03 -2.21 -1.68
N PHE A 56 0.24 -2.33 -0.37
CA PHE A 56 -0.11 -1.31 0.61
C PHE A 56 1.12 -0.86 1.37
N GLN A 57 1.33 0.45 1.46
CA GLN A 57 2.06 1.03 2.59
C GLN A 57 1.05 1.63 3.56
N PHE A 58 1.04 1.16 4.80
CA PHE A 58 0.18 1.72 5.83
C PHE A 58 0.71 3.07 6.30
N LYS A 59 -0.20 4.00 6.57
CA LYS A 59 0.10 5.31 7.12
C LYS A 59 -0.92 5.66 8.19
N LEU A 60 -0.52 6.45 9.17
CA LEU A 60 -1.45 7.07 10.10
C LEU A 60 -1.86 8.46 9.60
N SER A 61 -3.12 8.80 9.85
CA SER A 61 -3.66 10.13 9.56
C SER A 61 -3.63 11.00 10.82
N ASP A 62 -3.18 12.24 10.67
CA ASP A 62 -3.48 13.30 11.63
C ASP A 62 -4.86 13.89 11.31
N TYR A 63 -5.64 14.21 12.34
CA TYR A 63 -6.91 14.93 12.20
C TYR A 63 -6.78 16.36 12.74
N LEU A 64 -6.80 17.35 11.85
CA LEU A 64 -6.61 18.76 12.16
C LEU A 64 -7.95 19.44 12.36
N ILE A 65 -8.24 19.85 13.59
CA ILE A 65 -9.56 20.35 14.04
C ILE A 65 -9.61 21.86 14.30
N ARG A 66 -8.47 22.53 14.41
CA ARG A 66 -8.40 23.95 14.78
C ARG A 66 -8.34 24.84 13.55
N SER A 67 -8.96 26.02 13.65
CA SER A 67 -9.01 27.02 12.58
C SER A 67 -7.66 27.63 12.20
N ASN A 68 -6.67 27.52 13.08
CA ASN A 68 -5.29 27.94 12.80
C ASN A 68 -4.48 26.88 12.03
N ALA A 69 -5.07 25.74 11.67
CA ALA A 69 -4.40 24.76 10.83
C ALA A 69 -4.13 25.34 9.44
N LYS A 70 -2.94 25.07 8.89
CA LYS A 70 -2.41 25.68 7.67
C LYS A 70 -3.40 25.71 6.50
N LEU A 71 -4.20 24.66 6.32
CA LEU A 71 -5.12 24.53 5.20
C LEU A 71 -6.59 24.74 5.58
N TRP A 72 -6.87 25.25 6.78
CA TRP A 72 -8.23 25.48 7.23
C TRP A 72 -9.00 26.37 6.25
N GLN A 73 -8.37 27.43 5.74
CA GLN A 73 -8.99 28.32 4.75
C GLN A 73 -9.44 27.62 3.45
N PHE A 74 -8.81 26.50 3.08
CA PHE A 74 -9.13 25.75 1.87
C PHE A 74 -10.18 24.65 2.07
N TYR A 75 -10.50 24.31 3.32
CA TYR A 75 -11.51 23.29 3.67
C TYR A 75 -12.72 23.86 4.41
N GLY A 76 -12.54 24.96 5.15
CA GLY A 76 -13.55 25.57 6.01
C GLY A 76 -13.99 24.69 7.19
N ARG A 77 -13.31 23.56 7.42
CA ARG A 77 -13.69 22.52 8.39
C ARG A 77 -12.48 21.67 8.78
N PRO A 78 -12.60 20.81 9.82
CA PRO A 78 -11.57 19.84 10.14
C PRO A 78 -11.25 18.90 8.98
N TYR A 79 -9.98 18.50 8.87
CA TYR A 79 -9.49 17.69 7.76
C TYR A 79 -8.40 16.72 8.19
N TYR A 80 -8.22 15.65 7.42
CA TYR A 80 -7.16 14.67 7.59
C TYR A 80 -5.89 15.08 6.85
N ARG A 81 -4.75 14.66 7.40
CA ARG A 81 -3.42 14.87 6.84
C ARG A 81 -2.60 13.60 6.99
N VAL A 82 -2.13 13.09 5.86
CA VAL A 82 -1.19 11.96 5.77
C VAL A 82 0.18 12.50 5.41
N GLU A 83 1.17 12.21 6.25
CA GLU A 83 2.56 12.61 6.04
C GLU A 83 3.22 11.72 4.99
N ILE A 84 3.85 12.35 3.99
CA ILE A 84 4.66 11.66 2.99
C ILE A 84 6.13 11.83 3.38
N THR A 85 6.84 10.71 3.54
CA THR A 85 8.25 10.73 3.93
C THR A 85 9.06 11.54 2.93
N SER A 86 9.73 12.60 3.39
CA SER A 86 10.53 13.47 2.53
C SER A 86 11.78 12.76 1.97
N LEU A 87 12.26 13.23 0.81
CA LEU A 87 13.51 12.73 0.22
C LEU A 87 14.73 12.91 1.12
N ARG A 88 14.66 13.81 2.10
CA ARG A 88 15.72 14.00 3.09
C ARG A 88 15.88 12.77 3.99
N ARG A 89 14.78 12.07 4.26
CA ARG A 89 14.74 10.91 5.15
C ARG A 89 14.78 9.60 4.36
N SER A 90 14.05 9.51 3.26
CA SER A 90 13.96 8.29 2.47
C SER A 90 13.47 8.55 1.05
N LYS A 91 13.99 7.79 0.09
CA LYS A 91 13.51 7.75 -1.30
C LYS A 91 12.27 6.87 -1.49
N GLN A 92 11.73 6.30 -0.40
CA GLN A 92 10.64 5.34 -0.40
C GLN A 92 9.41 5.77 -1.21
N HIS A 93 8.97 7.02 -1.09
CA HIS A 93 7.80 7.49 -1.86
C HIS A 93 8.04 7.34 -3.37
N ASN A 94 9.20 7.79 -3.84
CA ASN A 94 9.55 7.69 -5.26
C ASN A 94 9.71 6.23 -5.71
N LEU A 95 10.25 5.34 -4.87
CA LEU A 95 10.31 3.89 -5.15
C LEU A 95 8.90 3.29 -5.33
N LEU A 96 7.98 3.59 -4.41
CA LEU A 96 6.58 3.13 -4.48
C LEU A 96 5.86 3.73 -5.69
N LYS A 97 6.11 4.99 -6.00
CA LYS A 97 5.58 5.67 -7.17
C LYS A 97 6.07 5.02 -8.48
N ARG A 98 7.34 4.60 -8.55
CA ARG A 98 7.87 3.84 -9.70
C ARG A 98 7.21 2.48 -9.83
N LEU A 99 7.01 1.75 -8.72
CA LEU A 99 6.24 0.50 -8.73
C LEU A 99 4.84 0.73 -9.29
N ALA A 100 4.17 1.79 -8.81
CA ALA A 100 2.81 2.18 -9.20
C ALA A 100 2.67 2.55 -10.69
N THR A 101 3.73 3.10 -11.28
CA THR A 101 3.71 3.65 -12.64
C THR A 101 4.25 2.67 -13.67
N ASN A 102 5.26 1.88 -13.31
CA ASN A 102 6.01 1.06 -14.25
C ASN A 102 5.62 -0.42 -14.21
N VAL A 103 5.06 -0.91 -13.09
CA VAL A 103 4.84 -2.35 -12.88
C VAL A 103 3.36 -2.65 -12.70
N THR A 104 2.68 -1.97 -11.77
CA THR A 104 1.26 -2.20 -11.47
C THR A 104 0.63 -0.96 -10.88
N ARG A 105 -0.66 -0.71 -11.19
CA ARG A 105 -1.41 0.43 -10.63
C ARG A 105 -1.94 0.18 -9.22
N ASP A 106 -1.89 -1.07 -8.76
CA ASP A 106 -2.44 -1.52 -7.49
C ASP A 106 -1.51 -1.24 -6.30
N VAL A 107 -1.04 -0.01 -6.19
CA VAL A 107 -0.13 0.44 -5.14
C VAL A 107 -0.75 1.62 -4.41
N PHE A 108 -1.00 1.47 -3.11
CA PHE A 108 -1.77 2.42 -2.32
C PHE A 108 -1.07 2.78 -1.00
N TYR A 109 -1.25 4.03 -0.55
CA TYR A 109 -1.24 4.29 0.88
C TYR A 109 -2.61 4.00 1.45
N ALA A 110 -2.66 3.20 2.50
CA ALA A 110 -3.86 3.02 3.29
C ALA A 110 -3.75 3.87 4.55
N ALA A 111 -4.70 4.77 4.78
CA ALA A 111 -4.70 5.66 5.94
C ALA A 111 -6.09 5.78 6.57
N PRO A 112 -6.24 5.68 7.91
CA PRO A 112 -7.55 5.66 8.56
C PRO A 112 -8.27 7.00 8.49
N LEU A 113 -9.59 6.96 8.36
CA LEU A 113 -10.51 8.10 8.51
C LEU A 113 -11.04 8.21 9.95
N PHE A 114 -10.18 7.88 10.91
CA PHE A 114 -10.42 7.95 12.34
C PHE A 114 -9.09 8.01 13.09
N THR A 115 -9.09 8.56 14.30
CA THR A 115 -7.87 8.71 15.12
C THR A 115 -8.02 8.25 16.57
N SER A 116 -9.24 8.07 17.08
CA SER A 116 -9.46 7.61 18.46
C SER A 116 -9.44 6.08 18.56
N ALA A 117 -9.02 5.57 19.71
CA ALA A 117 -9.07 4.13 20.00
C ALA A 117 -10.51 3.58 19.96
N GLY A 118 -11.49 4.35 20.44
CA GLY A 118 -12.90 3.97 20.38
C GLY A 118 -13.41 3.82 18.94
N ALA A 119 -13.10 4.78 18.06
CA ALA A 119 -13.49 4.69 16.65
C ALA A 119 -12.77 3.54 15.92
N PHE A 120 -11.50 3.28 16.26
CA PHE A 120 -10.76 2.15 15.73
C PHE A 120 -11.38 0.80 16.14
N ASN A 121 -11.71 0.63 17.42
CA ASN A 121 -12.38 -0.58 17.90
C ASN A 121 -13.75 -0.78 17.25
N GLN A 122 -14.53 0.29 17.10
CA GLN A 122 -15.81 0.24 16.41
C GLN A 122 -15.66 -0.21 14.95
N ALA A 123 -14.72 0.38 14.21
CA ALA A 123 -14.45 -0.01 12.83
C ALA A 123 -13.95 -1.46 12.72
N PHE A 124 -13.10 -1.90 13.64
CA PHE A 124 -12.60 -3.28 13.67
C PHE A 124 -13.72 -4.30 13.94
N LEU A 125 -14.57 -4.05 14.94
CA LEU A 125 -15.68 -4.94 15.29
C LEU A 125 -16.77 -4.98 14.20
N ALA A 126 -16.89 -3.91 13.40
CA ALA A 126 -17.84 -3.83 12.29
C ALA A 126 -17.27 -4.37 10.96
N ASP A 127 -16.00 -4.80 10.91
CA ASP A 127 -15.29 -5.15 9.67
C ASP A 127 -15.30 -4.01 8.63
N GLU A 128 -15.15 -2.77 9.11
CA GLU A 128 -15.20 -1.55 8.30
C GLU A 128 -13.86 -0.78 8.31
N VAL A 129 -12.75 -1.41 8.72
CA VAL A 129 -11.47 -0.70 8.83
C VAL A 129 -10.99 -0.27 7.45
N ASP A 130 -11.08 -1.15 6.45
CA ASP A 130 -10.74 -0.84 5.06
C ASP A 130 -11.72 0.16 4.44
N ALA A 131 -13.03 0.00 4.73
CA ALA A 131 -14.08 0.91 4.27
C ALA A 131 -13.90 2.32 4.85
N ARG A 132 -13.50 2.42 6.13
CA ARG A 132 -13.26 3.69 6.84
C ARG A 132 -11.81 4.15 6.73
N SER A 133 -11.18 3.89 5.59
CA SER A 133 -9.83 4.32 5.27
C SER A 133 -9.77 5.00 3.91
N ALA A 134 -8.88 5.96 3.77
CA ALA A 134 -8.49 6.50 2.48
C ALA A 134 -7.50 5.56 1.80
N TRP A 135 -7.77 5.25 0.54
CA TRP A 135 -6.95 4.44 -0.34
C TRP A 135 -6.27 5.35 -1.37
N ILE A 136 -5.10 5.86 -1.00
CA ILE A 136 -4.40 6.88 -1.75
C ILE A 136 -3.58 6.20 -2.84
N SER A 137 -4.04 6.25 -4.09
CA SER A 137 -3.33 5.68 -5.24
C SER A 137 -1.99 6.38 -5.48
N LEU A 138 -0.89 5.63 -5.42
CA LEU A 138 0.44 6.16 -5.71
C LEU A 138 0.58 6.58 -7.18
N GLU A 139 -0.15 5.95 -8.09
CA GLU A 139 -0.18 6.36 -9.51
C GLU A 139 -0.70 7.81 -9.67
N ARG A 140 -1.56 8.27 -8.75
CA ARG A 140 -2.14 9.62 -8.79
C ARG A 140 -1.33 10.66 -8.02
N LEU A 141 -0.35 10.25 -7.22
CA LEU A 141 0.53 11.18 -6.52
C LEU A 141 1.71 11.61 -7.40
N PRO A 142 2.21 12.85 -7.26
CA PRO A 142 3.39 13.31 -7.98
C PRO A 142 4.67 12.73 -7.35
N TYR A 143 5.72 12.62 -8.16
CA TYR A 143 7.07 12.37 -7.63
C TYR A 143 7.53 13.49 -6.72
N LEU A 144 8.23 13.15 -5.64
CA LEU A 144 8.95 14.15 -4.86
C LEU A 144 10.15 14.64 -5.67
N LYS A 145 10.30 15.96 -5.75
CA LYS A 145 11.39 16.65 -6.47
C LYS A 145 12.27 17.50 -5.55
N ASP A 146 11.94 17.55 -4.26
CA ASP A 146 12.62 18.36 -3.26
C ASP A 146 12.71 17.61 -1.91
N TYR A 147 13.50 18.16 -1.00
CA TYR A 147 13.76 17.62 0.34
C TYR A 147 12.77 18.11 1.41
N GLY A 148 11.76 18.90 1.00
CA GLY A 148 10.72 19.46 1.84
C GLY A 148 9.75 18.40 2.38
N GLN A 149 8.90 18.83 3.31
CA GLN A 149 7.89 17.97 3.89
C GLN A 149 6.61 18.03 3.05
N HIS A 150 6.12 16.85 2.67
CA HIS A 150 4.96 16.70 1.80
C HIS A 150 3.80 16.06 2.53
N TYR A 151 2.59 16.41 2.12
CA TYR A 151 1.37 15.86 2.71
C TYR A 151 0.30 15.62 1.66
N VAL A 152 -0.45 14.54 1.83
CA VAL A 152 -1.77 14.39 1.24
C VAL A 152 -2.78 14.82 2.29
N THR A 153 -3.74 15.67 1.92
CA THR A 153 -4.80 16.12 2.83
C THR A 153 -6.16 15.98 2.20
N PHE A 154 -7.19 15.78 3.01
CA PHE A 154 -8.56 15.69 2.55
C PHE A 154 -9.51 15.93 3.74
N ALA A 155 -10.56 16.71 3.53
CA ALA A 155 -11.74 16.68 4.42
C ALA A 155 -12.74 15.61 3.96
N ASP A 156 -12.67 15.26 2.68
CA ASP A 156 -13.46 14.29 1.97
C ASP A 156 -12.48 13.53 1.04
N PRO A 157 -12.40 12.19 1.11
CA PRO A 157 -11.48 11.40 0.29
C PRO A 157 -11.72 11.54 -1.23
N HIS A 158 -12.87 12.05 -1.68
CA HIS A 158 -13.15 12.32 -3.08
C HIS A 158 -12.47 13.59 -3.63
N ARG A 159 -11.98 14.47 -2.75
CA ARG A 159 -11.32 15.74 -3.14
C ARG A 159 -10.00 15.97 -2.39
N PRO A 160 -9.01 15.07 -2.59
CA PRO A 160 -7.74 15.19 -1.92
C PRO A 160 -6.89 16.30 -2.52
N LYS A 161 -6.05 16.89 -1.68
CA LYS A 161 -5.07 17.90 -2.07
C LYS A 161 -3.65 17.42 -1.77
N TRP A 162 -2.76 17.69 -2.71
CA TRP A 162 -1.33 17.51 -2.59
C TRP A 162 -0.67 18.81 -2.14
N ASN A 163 0.15 18.73 -1.08
CA ASN A 163 0.72 19.92 -0.45
C ASN A 163 2.24 19.90 -0.50
N THR A 164 2.79 20.29 -1.65
CA THR A 164 4.16 20.78 -1.85
C THR A 164 4.23 22.31 -1.77
N THR A 165 3.16 23.00 -2.18
CA THR A 165 3.13 24.44 -2.47
C THR A 165 1.97 25.17 -1.77
N GLU A 166 2.05 26.51 -1.72
CA GLU A 166 0.91 27.39 -1.44
C GLU A 166 0.56 28.16 -2.72
N PRO A 167 -0.68 28.06 -3.25
CA PRO A 167 -1.81 27.25 -2.76
C PRO A 167 -1.60 25.73 -2.95
N PRO A 168 -2.36 24.90 -2.19
CA PRO A 168 -2.33 23.45 -2.35
C PRO A 168 -2.93 23.03 -3.70
N GLU A 169 -2.36 22.00 -4.31
CA GLU A 169 -2.84 21.46 -5.59
C GLU A 169 -3.97 20.45 -5.32
N GLU A 170 -5.12 20.63 -5.97
CA GLU A 170 -6.18 19.62 -5.93
C GLU A 170 -5.81 18.46 -6.86
N LEU A 171 -5.88 17.23 -6.34
CA LEU A 171 -5.61 16.04 -7.12
C LEU A 171 -6.89 15.61 -7.82
N ASP A 172 -6.81 15.34 -9.12
CA ASP A 172 -7.85 14.63 -9.87
C ASP A 172 -7.80 13.14 -9.54
N ALA A 173 -8.26 12.82 -8.34
CA ALA A 173 -8.23 11.47 -7.79
C ALA A 173 -9.33 11.27 -6.74
N ASP A 174 -9.86 10.06 -6.70
CA ASP A 174 -10.77 9.61 -5.66
C ASP A 174 -10.06 8.58 -4.79
N PHE A 175 -9.89 8.90 -3.51
CA PHE A 175 -9.24 8.02 -2.53
C PHE A 175 -10.25 7.34 -1.60
N SER A 176 -11.54 7.34 -1.94
CA SER A 176 -12.53 6.53 -1.24
C SER A 176 -12.23 5.04 -1.46
N SER A 177 -12.39 4.28 -0.38
CA SER A 177 -12.28 2.82 -0.38
C SER A 177 -13.33 2.19 -1.30
N GLU A 178 -14.52 2.78 -1.38
CA GLU A 178 -15.67 2.26 -2.13
C GLU A 178 -15.38 2.06 -3.62
N HIS A 179 -14.87 3.09 -4.30
CA HIS A 179 -14.57 3.01 -5.73
C HIS A 179 -13.43 2.04 -6.03
N LEU A 180 -12.37 2.05 -5.21
CA LEU A 180 -11.22 1.18 -5.43
C LEU A 180 -11.54 -0.29 -5.10
N LEU A 181 -12.28 -0.54 -4.03
CA LEU A 181 -12.75 -1.89 -3.71
C LEU A 181 -13.72 -2.41 -4.76
N ALA A 182 -14.60 -1.56 -5.30
CA ALA A 182 -15.48 -1.93 -6.41
C ALA A 182 -14.68 -2.31 -7.67
N ASP A 183 -13.62 -1.57 -7.99
CA ASP A 183 -12.75 -1.92 -9.12
C ASP A 183 -12.01 -3.24 -8.92
N VAL A 184 -11.47 -3.48 -7.71
CA VAL A 184 -10.84 -4.74 -7.33
C VAL A 184 -11.83 -5.90 -7.44
N ARG A 185 -13.03 -5.76 -6.85
CA ARG A 185 -14.10 -6.76 -6.92
C ARG A 185 -14.50 -7.07 -8.35
N ARG A 186 -14.70 -6.05 -9.18
CA ARG A 186 -15.03 -6.20 -10.60
C ARG A 186 -13.96 -6.99 -11.35
N ARG A 187 -12.67 -6.72 -11.11
CA ARG A 187 -11.57 -7.49 -11.73
C ARG A 187 -11.56 -8.95 -11.29
N ILE A 188 -11.84 -9.21 -10.01
CA ILE A 188 -12.00 -10.56 -9.46
C ILE A 188 -13.16 -11.31 -10.13
N GLU A 189 -14.34 -10.70 -10.16
CA GLU A 189 -15.57 -11.30 -10.71
C GLU A 189 -15.48 -11.57 -12.21
N THR A 190 -14.86 -10.66 -12.96
CA THR A 190 -14.66 -10.80 -14.41
C THR A 190 -13.51 -11.73 -14.78
N ARG A 191 -12.80 -12.31 -13.79
CA ARG A 191 -11.58 -13.11 -13.96
C ARG A 191 -10.50 -12.38 -14.80
N ASN A 192 -10.54 -11.06 -14.82
CA ASN A 192 -9.53 -10.24 -15.48
C ASN A 192 -8.38 -9.98 -14.50
N ILE A 193 -7.75 -11.08 -14.06
CA ILE A 193 -6.66 -11.08 -13.08
C ILE A 193 -5.45 -11.75 -13.71
N PRO A 194 -4.25 -11.16 -13.63
CA PRO A 194 -3.04 -11.85 -14.05
C PRO A 194 -2.82 -13.14 -13.27
N GLU A 195 -2.27 -14.17 -13.91
CA GLU A 195 -1.81 -15.35 -13.18
C GLU A 195 -0.47 -15.04 -12.49
N ILE A 196 -0.37 -15.35 -11.19
CA ILE A 196 0.90 -15.28 -10.46
C ILE A 196 1.70 -16.55 -10.75
N THR A 197 2.15 -16.64 -12.00
CA THR A 197 3.06 -17.67 -12.47
C THR A 197 4.47 -17.42 -11.93
N ARG A 198 5.35 -18.42 -12.03
CA ARG A 198 6.78 -18.24 -11.75
C ARG A 198 7.37 -17.08 -12.55
N SER A 199 7.06 -17.00 -13.84
CA SER A 199 7.55 -15.92 -14.71
C SER A 199 7.01 -14.54 -14.31
N TYR A 200 5.82 -14.45 -13.72
CA TYR A 200 5.34 -13.21 -13.12
C TYR A 200 6.22 -12.80 -11.93
N LEU A 201 6.51 -13.73 -11.02
CA LEU A 201 7.34 -13.45 -9.84
C LEU A 201 8.79 -13.11 -10.22
N GLU A 202 9.35 -13.78 -11.23
CA GLU A 202 10.69 -13.47 -11.76
C GLU A 202 10.74 -12.04 -12.29
N ARG A 203 9.76 -11.66 -13.14
CA ARG A 203 9.64 -10.28 -13.64
C ARG A 203 9.44 -9.28 -12.51
N LEU A 204 8.56 -9.56 -11.55
CA LEU A 204 8.32 -8.67 -10.42
C LEU A 204 9.61 -8.46 -9.59
N ARG A 205 10.38 -9.53 -9.35
CA ARG A 205 11.68 -9.44 -8.67
C ARG A 205 12.67 -8.58 -9.46
N GLU A 206 12.75 -8.77 -10.77
CA GLU A 206 13.61 -7.98 -11.67
C GLU A 206 13.21 -6.51 -11.68
N ASP A 207 11.92 -6.21 -11.81
CA ASP A 207 11.37 -4.86 -11.79
C ASP A 207 11.65 -4.17 -10.45
N LEU A 208 11.38 -4.84 -9.32
CA LEU A 208 11.69 -4.31 -7.99
C LEU A 208 13.19 -4.07 -7.82
N THR A 209 14.03 -4.99 -8.27
CA THR A 209 15.49 -4.84 -8.25
C THR A 209 15.92 -3.63 -9.09
N GLY A 210 15.35 -3.46 -10.29
CA GLY A 210 15.58 -2.33 -11.18
C GLY A 210 15.17 -0.99 -10.55
N ILE A 211 13.99 -0.96 -9.93
CA ILE A 211 13.47 0.22 -9.21
C ILE A 211 14.41 0.64 -8.08
N VAL A 212 14.87 -0.32 -7.26
CA VAL A 212 15.78 -0.01 -6.13
C VAL A 212 17.16 0.42 -6.62
N ARG A 213 17.69 -0.23 -7.67
CA ARG A 213 18.99 0.13 -8.26
C ARG A 213 18.98 1.52 -8.91
N ALA A 214 17.88 1.91 -9.55
CA ALA A 214 17.74 3.22 -10.20
C ALA A 214 17.82 4.40 -9.21
N GLU A 215 17.50 4.17 -7.94
CA GLU A 215 17.60 5.18 -6.88
C GLU A 215 18.97 5.18 -6.17
N GLU A 216 20.01 4.62 -6.81
CA GLU A 216 21.40 4.56 -6.32
C GLU A 216 21.58 3.81 -5.00
N LEU A 217 20.63 2.94 -4.64
CA LEU A 217 20.73 2.05 -3.47
C LEU A 217 21.53 0.78 -3.80
N THR A 218 22.38 0.82 -4.83
CA THR A 218 23.06 -0.33 -5.44
C THR A 218 23.93 -1.11 -4.47
N THR A 219 24.50 -0.46 -3.44
CA THR A 219 25.32 -1.12 -2.42
C THR A 219 24.53 -1.96 -1.42
N LEU A 220 23.21 -1.72 -1.30
CA LEU A 220 22.35 -2.41 -0.35
C LEU A 220 21.52 -3.53 -1.01
N VAL A 221 21.42 -3.54 -2.34
CA VAL A 221 20.66 -4.56 -3.06
C VAL A 221 21.49 -5.84 -3.17
N PRO A 222 21.06 -6.97 -2.58
CA PRO A 222 21.75 -8.23 -2.72
C PRO A 222 21.84 -8.65 -4.19
N GLN A 223 22.92 -9.33 -4.54
CA GLN A 223 22.97 -10.06 -5.80
C GLN A 223 22.14 -11.34 -5.64
N PHE A 224 20.87 -11.27 -6.06
CA PHE A 224 20.02 -12.45 -6.09
C PHE A 224 20.51 -13.45 -7.14
N ARG A 225 20.35 -14.73 -6.84
CA ARG A 225 20.65 -15.81 -7.79
C ARG A 225 19.61 -15.78 -8.92
N THR A 226 20.07 -15.95 -10.16
CA THR A 226 19.21 -15.89 -11.36
C THR A 226 18.26 -17.08 -11.43
N SER A 227 18.73 -18.28 -11.08
CA SER A 227 17.92 -19.50 -11.00
C SER A 227 17.70 -19.90 -9.55
N VAL A 228 16.49 -19.64 -9.06
CA VAL A 228 16.04 -19.97 -7.72
C VAL A 228 14.66 -20.61 -7.79
N ASP A 229 14.31 -21.41 -6.78
CA ASP A 229 12.97 -21.94 -6.64
C ASP A 229 11.97 -20.84 -6.22
N ARG A 230 10.69 -21.16 -6.25
CA ARG A 230 9.62 -20.20 -5.97
C ARG A 230 9.63 -19.64 -4.54
N PRO A 231 9.89 -20.45 -3.48
CA PRO A 231 10.06 -19.93 -2.12
C PRO A 231 11.14 -18.85 -2.05
N GLU A 232 12.32 -19.10 -2.63
CA GLU A 232 13.40 -18.11 -2.70
C GLU A 232 12.98 -16.84 -3.47
N LEU A 233 12.23 -16.95 -4.58
CA LEU A 233 11.69 -15.77 -5.29
C LEU A 233 10.76 -14.91 -4.42
N LEU A 234 9.83 -15.54 -3.69
CA LEU A 234 8.90 -14.82 -2.81
C LEU A 234 9.64 -14.15 -1.66
N ARG A 235 10.68 -14.80 -1.15
CA ARG A 235 11.56 -14.23 -0.12
C ARG A 235 12.34 -13.03 -0.63
N ASP A 236 12.88 -13.09 -1.86
CA ASP A 236 13.57 -11.95 -2.49
C ASP A 236 12.62 -10.76 -2.66
N ILE A 237 11.41 -11.02 -3.20
CA ILE A 237 10.36 -10.00 -3.38
C ILE A 237 9.98 -9.39 -2.04
N GLN A 238 9.73 -10.23 -1.02
CA GLN A 238 9.39 -9.75 0.31
C GLN A 238 10.52 -8.86 0.86
N PHE A 239 11.76 -9.32 0.80
CA PHE A 239 12.90 -8.56 1.29
C PHE A 239 12.98 -7.19 0.61
N LEU A 240 12.79 -7.13 -0.71
CA LEU A 240 12.79 -5.87 -1.46
C LEU A 240 11.66 -4.94 -0.99
N LEU A 241 10.45 -5.48 -0.86
CA LEU A 241 9.26 -4.74 -0.44
C LEU A 241 9.37 -4.21 1.00
N THR A 242 9.83 -5.04 1.95
CA THR A 242 9.91 -4.65 3.36
C THR A 242 11.08 -3.72 3.63
N THR A 243 12.24 -4.00 3.03
CA THR A 243 13.50 -3.28 3.34
C THR A 243 13.56 -1.92 2.66
N PHE A 244 13.15 -1.83 1.39
CA PHE A 244 13.32 -0.60 0.61
C PHE A 244 12.02 0.17 0.43
N LEU A 245 10.92 -0.55 0.19
CA LEU A 245 9.63 0.07 -0.10
C LEU A 245 8.74 0.19 1.14
N ASN A 246 9.08 -0.44 2.27
CA ASN A 246 8.22 -0.69 3.44
C ASN A 246 6.72 -0.76 3.06
N ALA A 247 6.44 -1.75 2.21
CA ALA A 247 5.12 -2.09 1.71
C ALA A 247 4.82 -3.57 1.91
N SER A 248 3.53 -3.88 2.07
CA SER A 248 2.98 -5.22 2.15
C SER A 248 2.35 -5.59 0.82
N MET A 249 2.67 -6.77 0.30
CA MET A 249 1.98 -7.35 -0.85
C MET A 249 0.90 -8.31 -0.36
N VAL A 250 -0.33 -8.09 -0.80
CA VAL A 250 -1.48 -8.96 -0.56
C VAL A 250 -1.87 -9.59 -1.88
N ILE A 251 -1.86 -10.91 -1.94
CA ILE A 251 -2.27 -11.66 -3.14
C ILE A 251 -3.75 -12.02 -2.99
N LEU A 252 -4.59 -11.46 -3.87
CA LEU A 252 -6.02 -11.74 -3.92
C LEU A 252 -6.28 -12.92 -4.85
N GLN A 253 -6.92 -13.97 -4.35
CA GLN A 253 -7.26 -15.15 -5.14
C GLN A 253 -8.78 -15.19 -5.39
N PRO A 254 -9.24 -15.28 -6.65
CA PRO A 254 -10.63 -15.58 -6.95
C PRO A 254 -10.95 -17.04 -6.57
N ALA A 255 -12.20 -17.27 -6.17
CA ALA A 255 -12.73 -18.60 -5.80
C ALA A 255 -12.83 -19.57 -6.98
#